data_AF-A0A3P6GJA1-F1
#
_entry.id   AF-A0A3P6GJA1-F1
#
_cell.length_a   1.000
_cell.length_b   1.000
_cell.length_c   1.000
_cell.angle_alpha   90.00
_cell.angle_beta   90.00
_cell.angle_gamma   90.00
#
_symmetry.space_group_name_H-M   'P 1'
#
loop_
_entity.id
_entity.type
_entity.pdbx_description
1 polymer ?
#
loop_
_entity_poly.entity_id
_entity_poly.type
_entity_poly.pdbx_seq_one_letter_code
_entity_poly.pdbx_strand_id
1 'polypeptide(L)'
;MVRFIGSQIAEETKILSFDLHTEAFQVISSKAPFPNSHDNPYAIVLCNLDNRLCVSHKKWPDQVIWSFNSGNKTWDKLFSIDLVMTSILYDCPTLCAFRPLALLDGKKKRRRRRR
;
A
#
# COMPACT_ATOMS: atom_id res chain seq x y z
N MET A 1 -12.47 -10.32 -8.77
CA MET A 1 -12.88 -8.90 -8.82
C MET A 1 -13.15 -8.47 -7.38
N VAL A 2 -12.31 -7.63 -6.78
CA VAL A 2 -12.50 -7.19 -5.39
C VAL A 2 -13.24 -5.86 -5.42
N ARG A 3 -14.45 -5.83 -4.88
CA ARG A 3 -15.28 -4.62 -4.75
C ARG A 3 -15.31 -4.25 -3.26
N PHE A 4 -14.85 -3.05 -2.92
CA PHE A 4 -14.93 -2.53 -1.56
C PHE A 4 -16.14 -1.61 -1.42
N ILE A 5 -16.96 -1.82 -0.38
CA ILE A 5 -18.12 -0.99 -0.07
C ILE A 5 -17.75 -0.20 1.19
N GLY A 6 -17.67 1.13 1.08
CA GLY A 6 -17.50 2.02 2.23
C GLY A 6 -18.88 2.46 2.75
N SER A 7 -19.13 2.28 4.05
CA SER A 7 -20.33 2.77 4.75
C SER A 7 -19.96 4.02 5.56
N GLN A 8 -20.79 5.07 5.54
CA GLN A 8 -20.60 6.30 6.30
C GLN A 8 -21.37 6.27 7.62
N ILE A 9 -20.65 6.07 8.72
CA ILE A 9 -20.84 6.71 10.03
C ILE A 9 -19.40 6.86 10.55
N ALA A 10 -19.03 7.98 11.17
CA ALA A 10 -17.64 8.35 11.48
C ALA A 10 -16.87 7.29 12.32
N GLU A 11 -16.30 6.25 11.71
CA GLU A 11 -15.61 5.16 12.41
C GLU A 11 -14.71 4.37 11.43
N GLU A 12 -13.40 4.34 11.72
CA GLU A 12 -12.33 3.44 11.24
C GLU A 12 -12.47 2.72 9.87
N THR A 13 -11.55 2.99 8.93
CA THR A 13 -11.46 2.26 7.66
C THR A 13 -10.95 0.83 7.91
N LYS A 14 -11.80 -0.17 7.63
CA LYS A 14 -11.49 -1.60 7.72
C LYS A 14 -11.02 -2.16 6.38
N ILE A 15 -10.14 -3.15 6.44
CA ILE A 15 -9.71 -3.90 5.24
C ILE A 15 -10.32 -5.29 5.28
N LEU A 16 -10.99 -5.65 4.19
CA LEU A 16 -11.65 -6.93 3.99
C LEU A 16 -10.90 -7.76 2.94
N SER A 17 -10.77 -9.06 3.17
CA SER A 17 -10.42 -10.04 2.13
C SER A 17 -11.66 -10.83 1.74
N PHE A 18 -11.81 -11.12 0.45
CA PHE A 18 -12.83 -12.03 -0.06
C PHE A 18 -12.18 -13.36 -0.41
N ASP A 19 -12.56 -14.42 0.28
CA ASP A 19 -12.15 -15.78 -0.04
C ASP A 19 -13.06 -16.36 -1.11
N LEU A 20 -12.49 -16.73 -2.25
CA LEU A 20 -13.21 -17.28 -3.39
C LEU A 20 -13.69 -18.72 -3.15
N HIS A 21 -13.02 -19.50 -2.30
CA HIS A 21 -13.40 -20.90 -2.05
C HIS A 21 -14.60 -21.01 -1.13
N THR A 22 -14.66 -20.12 -0.13
CA THR A 22 -15.74 -20.11 0.86
C THR A 22 -16.80 -19.04 0.57
N GLU A 23 -16.60 -18.24 -0.49
CA GLU A 23 -17.42 -17.08 -0.85
C GLU A 23 -17.70 -16.13 0.33
N ALA A 24 -16.73 -15.98 1.22
CA ALA A 24 -16.90 -15.26 2.48
C ALA A 24 -15.94 -14.06 2.60
N PHE A 25 -16.45 -12.99 3.20
CA PHE A 25 -15.64 -11.83 3.57
C PHE A 25 -15.05 -12.02 4.97
N GLN A 26 -13.80 -11.63 5.13
CA GLN A 26 -13.11 -11.65 6.41
C GLN A 26 -12.45 -10.30 6.66
N VAL A 27 -12.54 -9.80 7.89
CA VAL A 27 -11.81 -8.60 8.31
C VAL A 27 -10.36 -8.98 8.57
N ILE A 28 -9.45 -8.48 7.74
CA ILE A 28 -8.01 -8.71 7.87
C ILE A 28 -7.32 -7.61 8.68
N SER A 29 -7.90 -6.40 8.72
CA SER A 29 -7.40 -5.29 9.53
C SER A 29 -8.56 -4.43 9.99
N SER A 30 -8.67 -4.19 11.30
CA SER A 30 -9.66 -3.27 11.86
C SER A 30 -9.29 -1.81 11.61
N LYS A 31 -7.97 -1.51 11.51
CA LYS A 31 -7.44 -0.17 11.35
C LYS A 31 -6.56 -0.06 10.09
N ALA A 32 -7.01 0.69 9.09
CA ALA A 32 -6.16 1.05 7.96
C ALA A 32 -5.20 2.20 8.34
N PRO A 33 -3.98 2.25 7.78
CA PRO A 33 -3.03 3.33 8.02
C PRO A 33 -3.32 4.59 7.18
N PHE A 34 -4.47 4.64 6.52
CA PHE A 34 -4.92 5.71 5.63
C PHE A 34 -6.41 6.00 5.86
N PRO A 35 -6.84 7.26 5.64
CA PRO A 35 -8.25 7.62 5.70
C PRO A 35 -9.00 7.09 4.48
N ASN A 36 -10.33 7.14 4.53
CA ASN A 36 -11.16 6.88 3.36
C ASN A 36 -10.81 7.86 2.23
N SER A 37 -10.60 7.35 1.01
CA SER A 37 -10.22 8.14 -0.18
C SER A 37 -11.40 8.81 -0.88
N HIS A 38 -12.54 8.98 -0.19
CA HIS A 38 -13.77 9.52 -0.80
C HIS A 38 -13.54 10.86 -1.49
N ASP A 39 -12.76 11.75 -0.86
CA ASP A 39 -12.50 13.09 -1.38
C ASP A 39 -11.42 13.11 -2.48
N ASN A 40 -10.62 12.05 -2.58
CA ASN A 40 -9.60 11.92 -3.62
C ASN A 40 -9.38 10.44 -3.98
N PRO A 41 -10.10 9.91 -4.99
CA PRO A 41 -9.97 8.50 -5.38
C PRO A 41 -8.59 8.14 -5.92
N TYR A 42 -7.78 9.14 -6.29
CA TYR A 42 -6.43 8.95 -6.81
C TYR A 42 -5.35 8.95 -5.71
N ALA A 43 -5.73 9.15 -4.45
CA ALA A 43 -4.80 9.21 -3.34
C ALA A 43 -4.31 7.83 -2.87
N ILE A 44 -5.01 6.75 -3.20
CA ILE A 44 -4.73 5.41 -2.64
C ILE A 44 -4.61 4.38 -3.75
N VAL A 45 -3.52 3.63 -3.74
CA VAL A 45 -3.27 2.50 -4.65
C VAL A 45 -2.92 1.26 -3.84
N LEU A 46 -3.71 0.20 -4.00
CA LEU A 46 -3.36 -1.13 -3.52
C LEU A 46 -2.34 -1.76 -4.47
N CYS A 47 -1.31 -2.38 -3.91
CA CYS A 47 -0.24 -3.02 -4.68
C CYS A 47 0.27 -4.29 -4.01
N ASN A 48 0.87 -5.16 -4.80
CA ASN A 48 1.62 -6.31 -4.31
C ASN A 48 3.10 -6.01 -4.49
N LEU A 49 3.86 -6.04 -3.39
CA LEU A 49 5.32 -5.93 -3.39
C LEU A 49 5.88 -7.10 -2.61
N ASP A 50 6.77 -7.88 -3.24
CA ASP A 50 7.40 -9.05 -2.63
C ASP A 50 6.40 -10.02 -1.96
N ASN A 51 5.28 -10.28 -2.63
CA ASN A 51 4.17 -11.10 -2.12
C ASN A 51 3.51 -10.57 -0.85
N ARG A 52 3.61 -9.26 -0.59
CA ARG A 52 2.95 -8.58 0.51
C ARG A 52 1.89 -7.63 -0.01
N LEU A 53 0.72 -7.65 0.62
CA LEU A 53 -0.30 -6.64 0.39
C LEU A 53 0.23 -5.30 0.88
N CYS A 54 0.37 -4.34 -0.03
CA CYS A 54 0.86 -3.02 0.26
C CYS A 54 -0.15 -1.95 -0.15
N VAL A 55 -0.09 -0.82 0.53
CA VAL A 55 -0.88 0.37 0.17
C VAL A 55 0.06 1.54 -0.04
N SER A 56 -0.06 2.15 -1.21
CA SER A 56 0.58 3.40 -1.55
C SER A 56 -0.42 4.53 -1.34
N HIS A 57 -0.17 5.38 -0.34
CA HIS A 57 -1.05 6.49 0.02
C HIS A 57 -0.33 7.81 -0.22
N LYS A 58 -0.84 8.58 -1.19
CA LYS A 58 -0.42 9.95 -1.48
C LYS A 58 -1.09 10.89 -0.48
N LYS A 59 -0.26 11.55 0.32
CA LYS A 59 -0.66 12.62 1.24
C LYS A 59 0.34 13.76 1.07
N TRP A 60 -0.03 14.76 0.26
CA TRP A 60 0.84 15.88 -0.06
C TRP A 60 1.48 16.49 1.20
N PRO A 61 2.81 16.73 1.22
CA PRO A 61 3.77 16.62 0.09
C PRO A 61 4.38 15.23 -0.12
N ASP A 62 4.00 14.23 0.68
CA ASP A 62 4.60 12.90 0.64
C ASP A 62 3.70 11.84 -0.01
N GLN A 63 4.31 10.71 -0.33
CA GLN A 63 3.60 9.47 -0.55
C GLN A 63 4.21 8.36 0.29
N VAL A 64 3.39 7.72 1.10
CA VAL A 64 3.82 6.69 2.04
C VAL A 64 3.37 5.31 1.54
N ILE A 65 4.31 4.36 1.56
CA ILE A 65 4.04 2.97 1.20
C ILE A 65 4.01 2.14 2.48
N TRP A 66 2.88 1.49 2.73
CA TRP A 66 2.64 0.61 3.87
C TRP A 66 2.62 -0.85 3.41
N SER A 67 3.17 -1.76 4.22
CA SER A 67 3.05 -3.21 4.04
C SER A 67 2.12 -3.76 5.11
N PHE A 68 1.20 -4.61 4.70
CA PHE A 68 0.40 -5.40 5.62
C PHE A 68 1.23 -6.55 6.17
N ASN A 69 1.16 -6.76 7.48
CA ASN A 69 1.75 -7.89 8.18
C ASN A 69 0.62 -8.84 8.61
N SER A 70 0.55 -10.00 7.95
CA SER A 70 -0.52 -10.97 8.20
C SER A 70 -0.40 -11.66 9.56
N GLY A 71 0.80 -11.71 10.17
CA GLY A 71 1.02 -12.40 11.43
C GLY A 71 0.38 -11.70 12.63
N ASN A 72 0.46 -10.37 12.65
CA ASN A 72 -0.11 -9.54 13.71
C ASN A 72 -1.30 -8.67 13.25
N LYS A 73 -1.67 -8.75 11.96
CA LYS A 73 -2.74 -7.97 11.34
C LYS A 73 -2.53 -6.44 11.44
N THR A 74 -1.28 -5.99 11.43
CA THR A 74 -0.92 -4.56 11.47
C THR A 74 -0.30 -4.08 10.15
N TRP A 75 0.02 -2.80 10.10
CA TRP A 75 0.67 -2.16 8.95
C TRP A 75 2.01 -1.58 9.35
N ASP A 76 3.03 -1.90 8.57
CA ASP A 76 4.39 -1.40 8.74
C ASP A 76 4.70 -0.39 7.63
N LYS A 77 5.26 0.77 7.99
CA LYS A 77 5.74 1.75 7.00
C LYS A 77 6.98 1.18 6.32
N LEU A 78 6.95 1.00 5.00
CA LEU A 78 8.10 0.55 4.22
C LEU A 78 8.95 1.73 3.75
N PHE A 79 8.34 2.65 3.00
CA PHE A 79 9.04 3.75 2.33
C PHE A 79 8.19 5.03 2.32
N SER A 80 8.87 6.16 2.09
CA SER A 80 8.27 7.46 1.84
C SER A 80 8.91 8.05 0.58
N ILE A 81 8.10 8.67 -0.27
CA ILE A 81 8.54 9.37 -1.48
C ILE A 81 8.20 10.84 -1.29
N ASP A 82 9.19 11.70 -1.44
CA ASP A 82 8.99 13.15 -1.50
C ASP A 82 8.43 13.50 -2.90
N LEU A 83 7.17 13.90 -2.95
CA LEU A 83 6.50 14.19 -4.23
C LEU A 83 6.95 15.52 -4.82
N VAL A 84 7.39 16.48 -4.01
CA VAL A 84 7.90 17.77 -4.48
C VAL A 84 9.21 17.55 -5.21
N MET A 85 10.17 16.87 -4.57
CA MET A 85 11.45 16.57 -5.19
C MET A 85 11.31 15.63 -6.39
N THR A 86 10.44 14.63 -6.29
CA THR A 86 10.16 13.73 -7.42
C THR A 86 9.56 14.49 -8.60
N SER A 87 8.60 15.40 -8.36
CA SER A 87 8.01 16.22 -9.43
C SER A 87 9.05 17.11 -10.10
N ILE A 88 9.97 17.71 -9.32
CA ILE A 88 11.01 18.60 -9.86
C ILE A 88 12.05 17.81 -10.67
N LEU A 89 12.51 16.67 -10.14
CA LEU A 89 13.60 15.89 -10.76
C LEU A 89 13.18 15.16 -12.03
N TYR A 90 11.92 14.74 -12.10
CA TYR A 90 11.42 13.90 -13.21
C TYR A 90 10.38 14.59 -14.08
N ASP A 91 10.16 15.90 -13.88
CA ASP A 91 9.14 16.70 -14.57
C ASP A 91 7.78 15.97 -14.64
N CYS A 92 7.41 15.35 -13.51
CA CYS A 92 6.31 14.40 -13.45
C CYS A 92 5.16 14.97 -12.62
N PRO A 93 3.98 15.22 -13.20
CA PRO A 93 2.84 15.70 -12.45
C PRO A 93 2.33 14.60 -11.52
N THR A 94 2.45 14.84 -10.21
CA THR A 94 2.03 13.89 -9.16
C THR A 94 0.51 13.95 -8.96
N LEU A 95 -0.29 13.69 -9.99
CA LEU A 95 -1.77 13.75 -9.91
C LEU A 95 -2.34 12.56 -9.13
N CYS A 96 -1.78 11.37 -9.34
CA CYS A 96 -2.17 10.13 -8.67
C CYS A 96 -1.05 9.62 -7.75
N ALA A 97 -1.40 8.78 -6.78
CA ALA A 97 -0.38 8.03 -6.03
C ALA A 97 0.39 7.11 -6.98
N PHE A 98 1.73 7.12 -6.90
CA PHE A 98 2.56 6.19 -7.64
C PHE A 98 2.28 4.75 -7.21
N ARG A 99 2.21 3.84 -8.18
CA ARG A 99 2.15 2.40 -7.93
C ARG A 99 3.57 1.84 -7.90
N PRO A 100 4.10 1.42 -6.75
CA PRO A 100 5.40 0.79 -6.71
C PRO A 100 5.38 -0.50 -7.54
N LEU A 101 6.44 -0.75 -8.31
CA LEU A 101 6.51 -1.90 -9.23
C LEU A 101 7.31 -3.07 -8.66
N ALA A 102 8.41 -2.78 -7.96
CA ALA A 102 9.28 -3.77 -7.37
C ALA A 102 10.07 -3.15 -6.21
N LEU A 103 10.48 -3.99 -5.27
CA LEU A 103 11.44 -3.63 -4.24
C LEU A 103 12.81 -4.20 -4.63
N LEU A 104 13.78 -3.32 -4.92
CA LEU A 104 15.13 -3.74 -5.22
C LEU A 104 15.94 -3.77 -3.91
N ASP A 105 16.05 -4.95 -3.29
CA ASP A 105 16.96 -5.13 -2.15
C ASP A 105 18.41 -5.06 -2.66
N GLY A 106 19.15 -4.02 -2.27
CA GLY A 106 20.53 -3.74 -2.72
C GLY A 106 21.57 -4.77 -2.25
N LYS A 107 21.17 -6.00 -1.90
CA LYS A 107 22.07 -7.03 -1.41
C LYS A 107 23.05 -7.46 -2.50
N LYS A 108 24.32 -7.03 -2.35
CA LYS A 108 25.50 -7.65 -2.95
C LYS A 108 25.36 -9.18 -2.84
N LYS A 109 25.31 -9.88 -3.98
CA LYS A 109 25.39 -11.35 -4.03
C LYS A 109 26.63 -11.81 -3.26
N ARG A 110 26.48 -12.34 -2.04
CA ARG A 110 27.54 -13.13 -1.40
C ARG A 110 27.71 -14.38 -2.26
N ARG A 111 28.79 -14.42 -3.06
CA ARG A 111 29.25 -15.63 -3.73
C ARG A 111 29.37 -16.73 -2.69
N ARG A 112 28.50 -17.75 -2.76
CA ARG A 112 28.70 -19.00 -2.03
C ARG A 112 29.96 -19.65 -2.60
N ARG A 113 31.06 -19.65 -1.83
CA ARG A 113 32.19 -20.54 -2.10
C ARG A 113 31.69 -21.96 -1.77
N ARG A 114 31.56 -22.80 -2.80
CA ARG A 114 31.43 -24.24 -2.61
C ARG A 114 32.76 -24.72 -1.99
N ARG A 115 32.67 -25.37 -0.83
CA ARG A 115 33.75 -26.21 -0.29
C ARG A 115 33.43 -27.65 -0.66
#